data_AF-A0ABD4ZG52-F1
#
_entry.id   AF-A0ABD4ZG52-F1
#
_cell.length_a   1.000
_cell.length_b   1.000
_cell.length_c   1.000
_cell.angle_alpha   90.00
_cell.angle_beta   90.00
_cell.angle_gamma   90.00
#
_symmetry.space_group_name_H-M   'P 1'
#
loop_
_entity.id
_entity.type
_entity.pdbx_description
1 polymer ?
#
loop_
_entity_poly.entity_id
_entity_poly.type
_entity_poly.pdbx_seq_one_letter_code
_entity_poly.pdbx_strand_id
1 'polypeptide(L)'
;AEKFRDEGRDVLLFVDNIYRYTLAGTEVSALLGRMPSAVGYQPTLAEEMGVLQERITSTKTGSITSVQAVYVPADDLTDPSPATTFAH
;
A
#
# COMPACT_ATOMS: atom_id res chain seq x y z
N ALA A 1 -3.21 10.40 -10.20
CA ALA A 1 -2.95 11.35 -9.10
C ALA A 1 -1.62 12.07 -9.29
N GLU A 2 -0.50 11.34 -9.44
CA GLU A 2 0.85 11.94 -9.58
C GLU A 2 0.98 12.96 -10.71
N LYS A 3 0.45 12.67 -11.91
CA LYS A 3 0.45 13.68 -12.99
C LYS A 3 -0.15 15.02 -12.57
N PHE A 4 -1.27 15.01 -11.84
CA PHE A 4 -1.91 16.24 -11.37
C PHE A 4 -1.11 16.95 -10.27
N ARG A 5 -0.46 16.17 -9.38
CA ARG A 5 0.50 16.70 -8.40
C ARG A 5 1.69 17.37 -9.11
N ASP A 6 2.23 16.72 -10.14
CA ASP A 6 3.41 17.19 -10.88
C ASP A 6 3.08 18.43 -11.75
N GLU A 7 1.82 18.58 -12.16
CA GLU A 7 1.26 19.81 -12.75
C GLU A 7 1.00 20.92 -11.71
N GLY A 8 1.27 20.66 -10.42
CA GLY A 8 1.20 21.63 -9.33
C GLY A 8 -0.14 21.73 -8.62
N ARG A 9 -0.98 20.69 -8.69
CA ARG A 9 -2.29 20.66 -8.02
C ARG A 9 -2.21 19.90 -6.71
N ASP A 10 -3.08 20.28 -5.78
CA ASP A 10 -3.38 19.48 -4.60
C ASP A 10 -4.46 18.45 -4.94
N VAL A 11 -4.11 17.17 -4.79
CA VAL A 11 -4.95 16.05 -5.19
C VAL A 11 -5.39 15.29 -3.94
N LEU A 12 -6.69 15.08 -3.81
CA LEU A 12 -7.25 14.15 -2.83
C LEU A 12 -7.43 12.78 -3.48
N LEU A 13 -6.76 11.75 -2.94
CA LEU A 13 -6.80 10.37 -3.43
C LEU A 13 -7.55 9.49 -2.43
N PHE A 14 -8.61 8.82 -2.88
CA PHE A 14 -9.31 7.83 -2.07
C PHE A 14 -8.87 6.43 -2.50
N VAL A 15 -8.28 5.69 -1.57
CA VAL A 15 -7.93 4.27 -1.77
C VAL A 15 -8.93 3.44 -0.95
N ASP A 16 -9.91 2.88 -1.64
CA ASP A 16 -10.87 2.00 -0.99
C ASP A 16 -10.26 0.61 -0.83
N ASN A 17 -9.87 0.32 0.42
CA ASN A 17 -9.38 -0.98 0.89
C ASN A 17 -7.97 -1.36 0.40
N ILE A 18 -6.95 -0.76 1.01
CA ILE A 18 -5.53 -1.03 0.69
C ILE A 18 -5.11 -2.47 0.98
N TYR A 19 -5.79 -3.17 1.91
CA TYR A 19 -5.54 -4.60 2.18
C TYR A 19 -5.74 -5.46 0.92
N ARG A 20 -6.68 -5.10 0.04
CA ARG A 20 -6.90 -5.84 -1.22
C ARG A 20 -5.70 -5.77 -2.17
N TYR A 21 -4.92 -4.69 -2.12
CA TYR A 21 -3.67 -4.59 -2.87
C TYR A 21 -2.65 -5.63 -2.37
N THR A 22 -2.50 -5.75 -1.05
CA THR A 22 -1.63 -6.76 -0.43
C THR A 22 -2.09 -8.18 -0.77
N LEU A 23 -3.40 -8.47 -0.67
CA LEU A 23 -3.96 -9.79 -0.96
C LEU A 23 -3.70 -10.22 -2.41
N ALA A 24 -3.97 -9.32 -3.37
CA ALA A 24 -3.68 -9.59 -4.78
C ALA A 24 -2.17 -9.83 -5.02
N GLY A 25 -1.30 -9.08 -4.33
CA GLY A 25 0.16 -9.31 -4.38
C GLY A 25 0.55 -10.69 -3.86
N THR A 26 -0.11 -11.17 -2.80
CA THR A 26 0.09 -12.52 -2.26
C THR A 26 -0.32 -13.60 -3.26
N GLU A 27 -1.51 -13.46 -3.87
CA GLU A 27 -2.00 -14.41 -4.88
C GLU A 27 -1.06 -14.49 -6.10
N VAL A 28 -0.62 -13.35 -6.62
CA VAL A 28 0.32 -13.30 -7.75
C VAL A 28 1.69 -13.86 -7.36
N SER A 29 2.19 -13.56 -6.17
CA SER A 29 3.46 -14.11 -5.67
C SER A 29 3.42 -15.63 -5.56
N ALA A 30 2.30 -16.19 -5.11
CA ALA A 30 2.09 -17.64 -5.06
C ALA A 30 2.08 -18.27 -6.47
N LEU A 31 1.38 -17.63 -7.43
CA LEU A 31 1.37 -18.08 -8.83
C LEU A 31 2.75 -18.04 -9.49
N LEU A 32 3.60 -17.08 -9.11
CA LEU A 32 4.98 -16.96 -9.58
C LEU A 32 5.96 -17.93 -8.89
N GLY A 33 5.47 -18.79 -7.98
CA GLY A 33 6.28 -19.79 -7.28
C GLY A 33 7.28 -19.19 -6.28
N ARG A 34 7.05 -17.96 -5.81
CA ARG A 34 7.88 -17.35 -4.76
C ARG A 34 7.55 -18.02 -3.43
N MET A 35 8.58 -18.27 -2.61
CA MET A 35 8.35 -18.78 -1.25
C MET A 35 7.55 -17.75 -0.43
N PRO A 36 6.45 -18.17 0.22
CA PRO A 36 5.67 -17.28 1.08
C PRO A 36 6.47 -16.88 2.33
N SER A 37 6.20 -15.69 2.83
CA SER A 37 6.77 -15.12 4.05
C SER A 37 5.82 -15.30 5.24
N ALA A 38 6.00 -14.51 6.29
CA ALA A 38 5.15 -14.51 7.48
C ALA A 38 3.66 -14.48 7.14
N VAL A 39 2.88 -15.37 7.78
CA VAL A 39 1.41 -15.48 7.64
C VAL A 39 0.94 -15.79 6.19
N GLY A 40 1.86 -16.12 5.28
CA GLY A 40 1.54 -16.47 3.89
C GLY A 40 1.66 -15.31 2.89
N TYR A 41 2.04 -14.11 3.33
CA TYR A 41 2.21 -12.95 2.46
C TYR A 41 3.45 -13.05 1.55
N GLN A 42 3.50 -12.23 0.50
CA GLN A 42 4.69 -12.15 -0.35
C GLN A 42 5.92 -11.63 0.44
N PRO A 43 7.13 -12.13 0.15
CA PRO A 43 8.36 -11.66 0.82
C PRO A 43 8.70 -10.20 0.50
N THR A 44 8.15 -9.66 -0.60
CA THR A 44 8.33 -8.28 -1.07
C THR A 44 7.29 -7.31 -0.52
N LEU A 45 6.42 -7.72 0.41
CA LEU A 45 5.28 -6.92 0.88
C LEU A 45 5.69 -5.53 1.38
N ALA A 46 6.69 -5.46 2.27
CA ALA A 46 7.13 -4.20 2.85
C ALA A 46 7.71 -3.24 1.79
N GLU A 47 8.47 -3.77 0.83
CA GLU A 47 9.04 -2.98 -0.26
C GLU A 47 7.93 -2.47 -1.21
N GLU A 48 7.01 -3.34 -1.64
CA GLU A 48 5.91 -2.98 -2.53
C GLU A 48 4.96 -1.96 -1.90
N MET A 49 4.68 -2.11 -0.59
CA MET A 49 3.87 -1.14 0.16
C MET A 49 4.60 0.19 0.30
N GLY A 50 5.89 0.17 0.67
CA GLY A 50 6.69 1.38 0.78
C GLY A 50 6.76 2.17 -0.53
N VAL A 51 7.02 1.49 -1.66
CA VAL A 51 7.05 2.14 -2.98
C VAL A 51 5.70 2.79 -3.33
N LEU A 52 4.58 2.18 -2.94
CA LEU A 52 3.26 2.77 -3.18
C LEU A 52 3.02 3.99 -2.28
N GLN A 53 3.28 3.87 -0.98
CA GLN A 53 3.01 4.93 -0.02
C GLN A 53 3.93 6.14 -0.24
N GLU A 54 5.22 5.93 -0.53
CA GLU A 54 6.18 7.02 -0.79
C GLU A 54 5.83 7.85 -2.04
N ARG A 55 5.06 7.28 -2.98
CA ARG A 55 4.54 8.05 -4.13
C ARG A 55 3.41 8.99 -3.74
N ILE A 56 2.69 8.68 -2.66
CA ILE A 56 1.60 9.47 -2.10
C ILE A 56 2.22 10.44 -1.09
N THR A 57 2.89 11.46 -1.61
CA THR A 57 3.55 12.47 -0.80
C THR A 57 3.40 13.87 -1.39
N SER A 58 3.75 14.87 -0.58
CA SER A 58 3.83 16.26 -0.99
C SER A 58 5.20 16.55 -1.63
N THR A 59 5.18 17.16 -2.81
CA THR A 59 6.38 17.67 -3.47
C THR A 59 6.46 19.19 -3.32
N LYS A 60 7.49 19.81 -3.91
CA LYS A 60 7.63 21.27 -3.91
C LYS A 60 6.57 21.98 -4.77
N THR A 61 5.92 21.27 -5.69
CA THR A 61 5.01 21.86 -6.68
C THR A 61 3.54 21.57 -6.38
N GLY A 62 3.22 20.45 -5.72
CA GLY A 62 1.85 20.09 -5.36
C GLY A 62 1.83 18.93 -4.36
N SER A 63 0.64 18.48 -3.97
CA SER A 63 0.48 17.42 -2.97
C SER A 63 -0.49 16.33 -3.39
N ILE A 64 -0.29 15.12 -2.85
CA ILE A 64 -1.32 14.08 -2.84
C ILE A 64 -1.64 13.80 -1.38
N THR A 65 -2.85 14.18 -0.97
CA THR A 65 -3.42 13.73 0.31
C THR A 65 -4.20 12.47 0.03
N SER A 66 -3.93 11.38 0.76
CA SER A 66 -4.71 10.15 0.62
C SER A 66 -5.57 9.84 1.83
N VAL A 67 -6.76 9.30 1.58
CA VAL A 67 -7.61 8.66 2.58
C VAL A 67 -7.73 7.20 2.16
N GLN A 68 -7.15 6.31 2.97
CA GLN A 68 -7.05 4.89 2.65
C GLN A 68 -7.84 4.09 3.68
N ALA A 69 -8.81 3.31 3.22
CA ALA A 69 -9.47 2.35 4.10
C ALA A 69 -8.55 1.15 4.31
N VAL A 70 -8.24 0.84 5.57
CA VAL A 70 -7.42 -0.33 5.95
C VAL A 70 -8.34 -1.38 6.55
N TYR A 71 -8.44 -2.54 5.90
CA TYR A 71 -9.12 -3.69 6.47
C TYR A 71 -8.15 -4.48 7.33
N VAL A 72 -8.51 -4.72 8.60
CA VAL A 72 -7.70 -5.50 9.54
C VAL A 72 -8.23 -6.94 9.53
N PRO A 73 -7.45 -7.92 9.03
CA PRO A 73 -7.88 -9.30 9.03
C PRO A 73 -7.99 -9.83 10.47
N ALA A 74 -9.12 -10.45 10.80
CA ALA A 74 -9.39 -11.05 12.11
C ALA A 74 -9.21 -10.10 13.32
N ASP A 75 -9.32 -8.78 13.09
CA ASP A 75 -9.05 -7.74 14.10
C ASP A 75 -7.63 -7.79 14.71
N ASP A 76 -6.68 -8.41 14.02
CA ASP A 76 -5.29 -8.53 14.46
C ASP A 76 -4.40 -7.43 13.85
N LEU A 77 -4.06 -6.42 14.66
CA LEU A 77 -3.16 -5.33 14.28
C LEU A 77 -1.69 -5.76 14.11
N THR A 78 -1.34 -6.96 14.56
CA THR A 78 0.01 -7.52 14.41
C THR A 78 0.20 -8.25 13.08
N ASP A 79 -0.86 -8.41 12.29
CA ASP A 79 -0.76 -8.95 10.94
C ASP A 79 0.20 -8.08 10.08
N PRO A 80 1.09 -8.72 9.29
CA PRO A 80 2.05 -8.00 8.45
C PRO A 80 1.45 -6.95 7.50
N SER A 81 0.20 -7.12 7.04
CA SER A 81 -0.45 -6.19 6.12
C SER A 81 -0.82 -4.84 6.77
N PRO A 82 -1.61 -4.79 7.87
CA PRO A 82 -1.83 -3.54 8.58
C PRO A 82 -0.56 -3.02 9.24
N ALA A 83 0.32 -3.88 9.78
CA ALA A 83 1.55 -3.44 10.43
C ALA A 83 2.50 -2.69 9.47
N THR A 84 2.63 -3.15 8.22
CA THR A 84 3.42 -2.43 7.20
C THR A 84 2.71 -1.17 6.70
N THR A 85 1.38 -1.19 6.59
CA THR A 85 0.60 -0.01 6.18
C THR A 85 0.66 1.12 7.21
N PHE A 86 0.60 0.81 8.51
CA PHE A 86 0.67 1.81 9.58
C PHE A 86 2.07 2.41 9.80
N ALA A 87 3.10 1.80 9.22
CA ALA A 87 4.46 2.33 9.29
C ALA A 87 4.69 3.52 8.33
N HIS A 88 3.72 3.86 7.48
CA HIS A 88 3.74 4.93 6.50
C HIS A 88 2.60 5.93 6.77
#